data_AF-A0A920W2J7-F1
#
_entry.id   AF-A0A920W2J7-F1
#
_cell.length_a   1.000
_cell.length_b   1.000
_cell.length_c   1.000
_cell.angle_alpha   90.00
_cell.angle_beta   90.00
_cell.angle_gamma   90.00
#
_symmetry.space_group_name_H-M   'P 1'
#
loop_
_entity.id
_entity.type
_entity.pdbx_description
1 polymer ?
#
loop_
_entity_poly.entity_id
_entity_poly.type
_entity_poly.pdbx_seq_one_letter_code
_entity_poly.pdbx_strand_id
1 'polypeptide(L)'
;MQEIVIHLETRFKQKGYQKAFALGAQPCKLCDPCTISTFCQYPEKARPTLQACGIDVKATVNNNGWTDLIQHKPCSDSHPIGMILLS
;
A
#
# COMPACT_ATOMS: atom_id res chain seq x y z
N MET A 1 -2.19 -2.41 7.65
CA MET A 1 -1.43 -1.83 6.52
C MET A 1 -1.53 -0.30 6.49
N GLN A 2 -2.71 0.29 6.68
CA GLN A 2 -2.93 1.73 6.55
C GLN A 2 -2.08 2.55 7.55
N GLU A 3 -1.96 2.09 8.79
CA GLU A 3 -1.12 2.76 9.81
C GLU A 3 0.37 2.75 9.45
N ILE A 4 0.92 1.60 9.01
CA ILE A 4 2.35 1.52 8.68
C ILE A 4 2.70 2.41 7.48
N VAL A 5 1.80 2.57 6.50
CA VAL A 5 1.98 3.52 5.37
C VAL A 5 2.17 4.95 5.89
N ILE A 6 1.26 5.42 6.75
CA ILE A 6 1.29 6.79 7.29
C ILE A 6 2.52 7.00 8.17
N HIS A 7 2.86 6.01 8.99
CA HIS A 7 4.03 6.06 9.83
C HIS A 7 5.32 6.17 9.00
N LEU A 8 5.43 5.39 7.91
CA LEU A 8 6.57 5.47 6.99
C LEU A 8 6.64 6.84 6.31
N GLU A 9 5.54 7.34 5.74
CA GLU A 9 5.49 8.68 5.14
C GLU A 9 5.99 9.75 6.11
N THR A 10 5.50 9.73 7.35
CA THR A 10 5.91 10.67 8.40
C THR A 10 7.41 10.56 8.69
N ARG A 11 7.92 9.32 8.83
CA ARG A 11 9.33 9.07 9.13
C ARG A 11 10.25 9.50 8.00
N PHE A 12 9.86 9.32 6.74
CA PHE A 12 10.67 9.77 5.60
C PHE A 12 10.60 11.29 5.40
N LYS A 13 9.45 11.92 5.65
CA LYS A 13 9.33 13.38 5.69
C LYS A 13 10.29 14.00 6.71
N GLN A 14 10.37 13.43 7.91
CA GLN A 14 11.33 13.86 8.93
C GLN A 14 12.80 13.72 8.51
N LYS A 15 13.09 12.82 7.55
CA LYS A 15 14.43 12.63 6.98
C LYS A 15 14.73 13.51 5.77
N GLY A 16 13.84 14.43 5.40
CA GLY A 16 14.01 15.36 4.29
C GLY A 16 13.26 15.01 3.01
N TYR A 17 12.61 13.84 2.93
CA TYR A 17 11.76 13.46 1.79
C TYR A 17 10.35 14.03 1.95
N GLN A 18 10.18 15.34 1.70
CA GLN A 18 8.92 16.04 1.94
C GLN A 18 7.75 15.45 1.16
N LYS A 19 8.02 14.88 -0.01
CA LYS A 19 7.02 14.27 -0.89
C LYS A 19 6.97 12.74 -0.76
N ALA A 20 7.37 12.20 0.39
CA ALA A 20 7.21 10.78 0.67
C ALA A 20 5.74 10.37 0.58
N PHE A 21 5.45 9.38 -0.26
CA PHE A 21 4.11 8.86 -0.53
C PHE A 21 4.14 7.35 -0.60
N ALA A 22 3.37 6.67 0.27
CA ALA A 22 3.40 5.23 0.34
C ALA A 22 2.05 4.58 -0.01
N LEU A 23 2.16 3.38 -0.58
CA LEU A 23 1.09 2.63 -1.24
C LEU A 23 1.16 1.17 -0.79
N GLY A 24 0.00 0.51 -0.70
CA GLY A 24 -0.09 -0.91 -0.38
C GLY A 24 -0.73 -1.71 -1.53
N ALA A 25 -0.45 -3.01 -1.62
CA ALA A 25 -1.11 -3.89 -2.59
C ALA A 25 -2.53 -4.31 -2.17
N GLN A 26 -2.87 -4.18 -0.88
CA GLN A 26 -4.16 -4.61 -0.35
C GLN A 26 -5.20 -3.47 -0.33
N PRO A 27 -6.49 -3.79 -0.52
CA PRO A 27 -7.58 -2.83 -0.42
C PRO A 27 -7.66 -2.11 0.93
N CYS A 28 -8.31 -0.95 0.93
CA CYS A 28 -8.65 -0.23 2.15
C CYS A 28 -9.60 -1.05 3.05
N LYS A 29 -9.31 -1.13 4.34
CA LYS A 29 -10.13 -1.83 5.35
C LYS A 29 -10.53 -0.91 6.53
N LEU A 30 -10.58 0.41 6.29
CA LEU A 30 -10.84 1.40 7.34
C LEU A 30 -12.33 1.54 7.71
N CYS A 31 -13.23 1.20 6.80
CA CYS A 31 -14.67 1.27 7.00
C CYS A 31 -15.33 0.01 6.43
N ASP A 32 -16.45 -0.40 7.04
CA ASP A 32 -17.32 -1.46 6.56
C ASP A 32 -18.77 -1.11 6.93
N PRO A 33 -19.66 -0.81 5.96
CA PRO A 33 -19.42 -0.77 4.51
C PRO A 33 -18.56 0.43 4.05
N CYS A 34 -17.96 0.33 2.86
CA CYS A 34 -17.13 1.39 2.29
C CYS A 34 -17.96 2.62 1.85
N THR A 35 -17.59 3.81 2.32
CA THR A 35 -18.34 5.07 2.07
C THR A 35 -17.80 5.92 0.91
N ILE A 36 -16.90 5.37 0.09
CA ILE A 36 -16.21 6.13 -0.97
C ILE A 36 -17.15 6.73 -2.02
N SER A 37 -18.38 6.20 -2.15
CA SER A 37 -19.39 6.69 -3.09
C SER A 37 -19.95 8.07 -2.74
N THR A 38 -19.88 8.49 -1.47
CA THR A 38 -20.31 9.81 -1.02
C THR A 38 -19.11 10.62 -0.56
N PHE A 39 -18.50 10.22 0.55
CA PHE A 39 -17.28 10.80 1.10
C PHE A 39 -16.57 9.75 1.95
N CYS A 40 -15.27 9.57 1.73
CA CYS A 40 -14.47 8.68 2.56
C CYS A 40 -14.43 9.24 3.99
N GLN A 41 -14.76 8.42 4.99
CA GLN A 41 -14.69 8.84 6.40
C GLN A 41 -13.26 9.06 6.92
N TYR A 42 -12.26 8.53 6.21
CA TYR A 42 -10.84 8.57 6.61
C TYR A 42 -9.93 9.01 5.46
N PRO A 43 -10.17 10.18 4.83
CA PRO A 43 -9.43 10.59 3.63
C PRO A 43 -7.93 10.79 3.91
N GLU A 44 -7.55 11.14 5.13
CA GLU A 44 -6.16 11.34 5.56
C GLU A 44 -5.38 10.02 5.69
N LYS A 45 -6.09 8.92 5.98
CA LYS A 45 -5.50 7.58 6.15
C LYS A 45 -5.66 6.69 4.92
N ALA A 46 -6.70 6.92 4.12
CA ALA A 46 -6.96 6.15 2.92
C ALA A 46 -5.81 6.34 1.91
N ARG A 47 -5.37 5.24 1.32
CA ARG A 47 -4.39 5.22 0.23
C ARG A 47 -4.90 4.30 -0.87
N PRO A 48 -4.72 4.68 -2.15
CA PRO A 48 -5.03 3.77 -3.24
C PRO A 48 -4.12 2.55 -3.17
N THR A 49 -4.55 1.47 -3.82
CA THR A 49 -3.68 0.30 -3.98
C THR A 49 -2.62 0.55 -5.05
N LEU A 50 -1.54 -0.22 -5.04
CA LEU A 50 -0.56 -0.22 -6.13
C LEU A 50 -1.24 -0.42 -7.51
N GLN A 51 -2.17 -1.36 -7.58
CA GLN A 51 -2.94 -1.69 -8.77
C GLN A 51 -3.83 -0.52 -9.23
N ALA A 52 -4.43 0.22 -8.29
CA ALA A 52 -5.23 1.40 -8.61
C ALA A 52 -4.38 2.54 -9.22
N CYS A 53 -3.08 2.57 -8.94
CA CYS A 53 -2.11 3.49 -9.56
C CYS A 53 -1.49 2.93 -10.86
N GLY A 54 -2.00 1.82 -11.40
CA GLY A 54 -1.48 1.20 -12.63
C GLY A 54 -0.19 0.39 -12.44
N ILE A 55 0.20 0.09 -11.20
CA ILE A 55 1.40 -0.70 -10.92
C ILE A 55 1.03 -2.19 -10.93
N ASP A 56 1.65 -2.95 -11.84
CA ASP A 56 1.58 -4.41 -11.82
C ASP A 56 2.43 -4.95 -10.65
N VAL A 57 1.75 -5.28 -9.56
CA VAL A 57 2.38 -5.81 -8.34
C VAL A 57 3.12 -7.11 -8.64
N LYS A 58 2.57 -7.99 -9.49
CA LYS A 58 3.19 -9.29 -9.78
C LYS A 58 4.48 -9.12 -10.56
N ALA A 59 4.45 -8.34 -11.64
CA ALA A 59 5.65 -8.03 -12.41
C ALA A 59 6.69 -7.29 -11.57
N THR A 60 6.27 -6.30 -10.77
CA THR A 60 7.17 -5.51 -9.91
C THR A 60 7.94 -6.40 -8.93
N VAL A 61 7.24 -7.29 -8.23
CA VAL A 61 7.83 -8.18 -7.23
C VAL A 61 8.74 -9.23 -7.87
N ASN A 62 8.34 -9.78 -9.03
CA ASN A 62 9.19 -10.69 -9.81
C ASN A 62 10.48 -10.00 -10.28
N ASN A 63 10.39 -8.77 -10.77
CA ASN A 63 11.56 -7.99 -11.21
C ASN A 63 12.53 -7.67 -10.07
N ASN A 64 12.08 -7.72 -8.81
CA ASN A 64 12.89 -7.54 -7.61
C ASN A 64 13.37 -8.87 -6.99
N GLY A 65 13.15 -10.02 -7.66
CA GLY A 65 13.58 -11.33 -7.17
C GLY A 65 12.74 -11.88 -6.01
N TRP A 66 11.53 -11.36 -5.80
CA TRP A 66 10.65 -11.72 -4.69
C TRP A 66 9.52 -12.69 -5.10
N THR A 67 9.78 -13.56 -6.08
CA THR A 67 8.78 -14.43 -6.71
C THR A 67 8.02 -15.33 -5.73
N ASP A 68 8.64 -15.69 -4.60
CA ASP A 68 8.04 -16.53 -3.56
C ASP A 68 6.91 -15.83 -2.78
N LEU A 69 6.89 -14.49 -2.77
CA LEU A 69 5.91 -13.71 -2.00
C LEU A 69 4.50 -13.70 -2.61
N ILE A 70 4.37 -14.12 -3.88
CA ILE A 70 3.10 -14.09 -4.63
C ILE A 70 2.51 -15.49 -4.82
N GLN A 71 3.12 -16.53 -4.25
CA GLN A 71 2.56 -17.86 -4.29
C GLN A 71 1.32 -17.93 -3.41
N HIS A 72 0.14 -17.87 -4.03
CA HIS A 72 -1.12 -18.15 -3.37
C HIS A 72 -1.23 -19.65 -3.06
N LYS A 73 -0.56 -20.11 -1.99
CA LYS A 73 -0.93 -21.38 -1.37
C LYS A 73 -2.16 -21.14 -0.49
N PRO A 74 -3.20 -22.00 -0.58
CA PRO A 74 -4.26 -22.02 0.42
C PRO A 74 -3.65 -22.13 1.81
N CYS A 75 -4.09 -21.31 2.76
CA CYS A 75 -3.58 -21.26 4.14
C CYS A 75 -2.10 -20.83 4.30
N SER A 76 -1.54 -20.08 3.34
CA SER A 76 -0.23 -19.44 3.52
C SER A 76 -0.36 -18.02 4.08
N ASP A 77 0.64 -17.60 4.86
CA ASP A 77 0.76 -16.21 5.30
C ASP A 77 0.97 -15.31 4.08
N SER A 78 -0.04 -14.50 3.75
CA SER A 78 0.07 -13.53 2.68
C SER A 78 1.02 -12.40 3.11
N HIS A 79 2.12 -12.22 2.40
CA HIS A 79 3.04 -11.13 2.69
C HIS A 79 2.45 -9.80 2.22
N PRO A 80 2.24 -8.81 3.10
CA PRO A 80 1.77 -7.49 2.69
C PRO A 80 2.88 -6.77 1.91
N ILE A 81 2.62 -6.48 0.64
CA ILE A 81 3.54 -5.74 -0.23
C ILE A 81 3.13 -4.27 -0.26
N GLY A 82 4.11 -3.39 -0.12
CA GLY A 82 3.94 -1.94 -0.22
C GLY A 82 5.13 -1.28 -0.90
N MET A 83 4.93 -0.05 -1.35
CA MET A 83 5.94 0.78 -2.00
C MET A 83 5.91 2.17 -1.35
N ILE A 84 7.07 2.82 -1.28
CA ILE A 84 7.18 4.22 -0.92
C ILE A 84 7.94 4.97 -2.01
N LEU A 85 7.32 6.02 -2.53
CA LEU A 85 7.95 6.96 -3.43
C LEU A 85 8.60 8.05 -2.59
N LEU A 86 9.87 8.32 -2.83
CA LEU A 86 10.67 9.32 -2.13
C LEU A 86 11.10 10.39 -3.14
N SER A 87 10.73 11.64 -2.88
CA SER A 87 11.16 12.82 -3.65
C SER A 87 11.23 14.07 -2.79
#